data_AF-A0A7T1MHC8-F1
#
_entry.id   AF-A0A7T1MHC8-F1
#
_cell.length_a   1.000
_cell.length_b   1.000
_cell.length_c   1.000
_cell.angle_alpha   90.00
_cell.angle_beta   90.00
_cell.angle_gamma   90.00
#
_symmetry.space_group_name_H-M   'P 1'
#
loop_
_entity.id
_entity.type
_entity.pdbx_description
1 polymer ?
#
loop_
_entity_poly.entity_id
_entity_poly.type
_entity_poly.pdbx_seq_one_letter_code
_entity_poly.pdbx_strand_id
1 'polypeptide(L)'
;MPAQDVLGGNGALRGSTAGPDQRSIPSTPGELVAMQRLLASQDQPPPQDGEGRVAQTLALLLTQDLQPWECQQIALALLQQLEGYHKAVVDELHDTPQSTAAQVACWAIDGDRLMHCRRLLESITLI
;
A
#
# COMPACT_ATOMS: atom_id res chain seq x y z
N MET A 1 -46.34 -29.69 -56.70
CA MET A 1 -45.79 -30.87 -55.99
C MET A 1 -44.43 -30.47 -55.41
N PRO A 2 -44.12 -30.89 -54.17
CA PRO A 2 -43.93 -30.08 -52.95
C PRO A 2 -42.44 -29.69 -52.72
N ALA A 3 -42.02 -28.88 -51.74
CA ALA A 3 -42.59 -28.55 -50.43
C ALA A 3 -42.33 -27.08 -50.02
N GLN A 4 -43.38 -26.46 -49.50
CA GLN A 4 -43.35 -25.39 -48.50
C GLN A 4 -43.37 -26.06 -47.11
N ASP A 5 -42.69 -25.47 -46.13
CA ASP A 5 -43.16 -25.36 -44.74
C ASP A 5 -42.33 -24.21 -44.07
N VAL A 6 -42.91 -23.06 -43.68
CA VAL A 6 -43.83 -22.80 -42.54
C VAL A 6 -43.02 -22.80 -41.23
N LEU A 7 -42.62 -21.65 -40.69
CA LEU A 7 -43.36 -20.65 -39.88
C LEU A 7 -42.87 -20.71 -38.41
N GLY A 8 -42.82 -19.53 -37.78
CA GLY A 8 -42.78 -19.38 -36.32
C GLY A 8 -41.44 -18.84 -35.80
N GLY A 9 -41.38 -17.79 -34.99
CA GLY A 9 -42.45 -17.08 -34.30
C GLY A 9 -41.87 -15.93 -33.48
N ASN A 10 -42.79 -15.06 -33.06
CA ASN A 10 -42.61 -13.98 -32.10
C ASN A 10 -41.82 -14.37 -30.84
N GLY A 11 -41.16 -13.38 -30.21
CA GLY A 11 -40.89 -13.46 -28.78
C GLY A 11 -39.67 -12.68 -28.33
N ALA A 12 -39.92 -11.48 -27.81
CA ALA A 12 -38.95 -10.68 -27.08
C ALA A 12 -38.33 -11.45 -25.90
N LEU A 13 -37.00 -11.41 -25.76
CA LEU A 13 -36.29 -11.56 -24.48
C LEU A 13 -35.01 -10.70 -24.49
N ARG A 14 -35.15 -9.51 -23.89
CA ARG A 14 -34.29 -9.01 -22.79
C ARG A 14 -32.92 -9.68 -22.65
N GLY A 15 -31.87 -8.89 -22.84
CA GLY A 15 -30.52 -9.23 -22.42
C GLY A 15 -29.65 -7.98 -22.37
N SER A 16 -29.70 -7.26 -21.26
CA SER A 16 -28.62 -6.36 -20.87
C SER A 16 -27.29 -7.09 -21.06
N THR A 17 -26.44 -6.57 -21.94
CA THR A 17 -25.00 -6.68 -21.73
C THR A 17 -24.54 -5.31 -21.27
N ALA A 18 -24.79 -5.08 -19.97
CA ALA A 18 -24.01 -4.15 -19.19
C ALA A 18 -22.54 -4.53 -19.41
N GLY A 19 -21.87 -3.78 -20.29
CA GLY A 19 -20.42 -3.79 -20.37
C GLY A 19 -19.86 -3.26 -19.05
N PRO A 20 -18.71 -3.77 -18.59
CA PRO A 20 -18.16 -3.47 -17.28
C PRO A 20 -17.92 -1.97 -17.16
N ASP A 21 -18.41 -1.42 -16.05
CA ASP A 21 -18.28 -0.06 -15.55
C ASP A 21 -17.30 0.81 -16.33
N GLN A 22 -17.85 1.68 -17.17
CA GLN A 22 -17.20 2.94 -17.52
C GLN A 22 -17.00 3.69 -16.20
N ARG A 23 -15.85 3.48 -15.55
CA ARG A 23 -15.36 4.31 -14.45
C ARG A 23 -15.46 5.74 -14.92
N SER A 24 -16.51 6.39 -14.44
CA SER A 24 -16.97 7.67 -14.94
C SER A 24 -15.84 8.65 -14.74
N ILE A 25 -15.38 9.25 -15.83
CA ILE A 25 -14.39 10.33 -15.76
C ILE A 25 -15.02 11.39 -14.85
N PRO A 26 -14.40 11.72 -13.71
CA PRO A 26 -15.00 12.63 -12.75
C PRO A 26 -15.21 13.98 -13.44
N SER A 27 -16.47 14.41 -13.45
CA SER A 27 -16.92 15.58 -14.19
C SER A 27 -16.68 16.86 -13.40
N THR A 28 -16.32 16.72 -12.12
CA THR A 28 -16.05 17.84 -11.23
C THR A 28 -14.82 17.59 -10.33
N PRO A 29 -14.14 18.66 -9.89
CA PRO A 29 -13.07 18.54 -8.89
C PRO A 29 -13.53 17.90 -7.57
N GLY A 30 -14.81 18.07 -7.19
CA GLY A 30 -15.37 17.46 -5.99
C GLY A 30 -15.47 15.94 -6.08
N GLU A 31 -15.80 15.40 -7.25
CA GLU A 31 -15.83 13.96 -7.50
C GLU A 31 -14.43 13.34 -7.47
N LEU A 32 -13.40 14.04 -7.98
CA LEU A 32 -12.00 13.64 -7.84
C LEU A 32 -11.59 13.50 -6.36
N VAL A 33 -11.94 14.49 -5.54
CA VAL A 33 -11.63 14.47 -4.10
C VAL A 33 -12.40 13.34 -3.39
N ALA A 34 -13.66 13.11 -3.77
CA ALA A 34 -14.45 12.01 -3.22
C ALA A 34 -13.86 10.63 -3.57
N MET A 35 -13.43 10.44 -4.82
CA MET A 35 -12.77 9.22 -5.28
C MET A 35 -11.43 9.01 -4.57
N GLN A 36 -10.63 10.06 -4.40
CA GLN A 36 -9.35 9.98 -3.70
C GLN A 36 -9.53 9.61 -2.21
N ARG A 37 -10.56 10.13 -1.55
CA ARG A 37 -10.92 9.74 -0.17
C ARG A 37 -11.41 8.29 -0.08
N LEU A 38 -12.18 7.83 -1.07
CA LEU A 38 -12.68 6.46 -1.13
C LEU A 38 -11.55 5.44 -1.35
N LEU A 39 -10.55 5.79 -2.18
CA LEU A 39 -9.34 4.99 -2.41
C LEU A 39 -8.45 4.95 -1.16
N ALA A 40 -8.25 6.08 -0.48
CA ALA A 40 -7.48 6.14 0.76
C ALA A 40 -8.06 5.30 1.90
N SER A 41 -9.37 4.98 1.84
CA SER A 41 -10.07 4.19 2.85
C SER A 41 -10.02 2.68 2.58
N GLN A 42 -9.64 2.24 1.38
CA GLN A 42 -9.60 0.82 1.00
C GLN A 42 -8.23 0.16 1.16
N ASP A 43 -7.17 0.94 1.35
CA ASP A 43 -5.78 0.47 1.44
C ASP A 43 -5.17 0.59 2.85
N GLN A 44 -5.97 0.81 3.90
CA GLN A 44 -5.43 0.70 5.26
C GLN A 44 -5.27 -0.78 5.62
N PRO A 45 -4.03 -1.30 5.77
CA PRO A 45 -3.85 -2.59 6.41
C PRO A 45 -4.50 -2.54 7.80
N PRO A 46 -5.05 -3.67 8.31
CA PRO A 46 -5.64 -3.71 9.63
C PRO A 46 -4.64 -3.19 10.67
N PRO A 47 -5.09 -2.49 11.72
CA PRO A 47 -4.21 -2.08 12.81
C PRO A 47 -3.52 -3.33 13.34
N GLN A 48 -2.21 -3.43 13.14
CA GLN A 48 -1.45 -4.57 13.61
C GLN A 48 -1.28 -4.40 15.12
N ASP A 49 -1.67 -5.42 15.89
CA ASP A 49 -1.49 -5.52 17.35
C ASP A 49 -0.01 -5.38 17.83
N GLY A 50 0.93 -5.15 16.91
CA GLY A 50 2.35 -4.91 17.17
C GLY A 50 2.69 -3.51 17.70
N GLU A 51 1.83 -2.51 17.50
CA GLU A 51 2.06 -1.13 17.98
C GLU A 51 2.28 -1.08 19.50
N GLY A 52 1.55 -1.91 20.25
CA GLY A 52 1.66 -1.94 21.71
C GLY A 52 3.03 -2.41 22.23
N ARG A 53 3.65 -3.39 21.55
CA ARG A 53 4.95 -3.93 21.97
C ARG A 53 6.09 -2.98 21.59
N VAL A 54 6.08 -2.46 20.36
CA VAL A 54 7.10 -1.50 19.90
C VAL A 54 7.03 -0.23 20.74
N ALA A 55 5.82 0.29 21.00
CA ALA A 55 5.64 1.47 21.87
C ALA A 55 6.14 1.21 23.29
N GLN A 56 5.89 0.02 23.87
CA GLN A 56 6.43 -0.35 25.17
C GLN A 56 7.97 -0.43 25.17
N THR A 57 8.57 -1.04 24.16
CA THR A 57 10.04 -1.13 24.06
C THR A 57 10.68 0.25 23.88
N LEU A 58 10.08 1.13 23.06
CA LEU A 58 10.53 2.51 22.92
C LEU A 58 10.37 3.30 24.21
N ALA A 59 9.24 3.13 24.93
CA ALA A 59 9.04 3.76 26.22
C ALA A 59 10.10 3.32 27.24
N LEU A 60 10.46 2.03 27.27
CA LEU A 60 11.53 1.53 28.13
C LEU A 60 12.89 2.12 27.75
N LEU A 61 13.22 2.19 26.47
CA LEU A 61 14.45 2.83 25.98
C LEU A 61 14.54 4.30 26.41
N LEU A 62 13.43 5.03 26.35
CA LEU A 62 13.39 6.44 26.78
C LEU A 62 13.52 6.64 28.30
N THR A 63 13.29 5.59 29.11
CA THR A 63 13.51 5.66 30.56
C THR A 63 14.95 5.38 30.99
N GLN A 64 15.80 4.91 30.07
CA GLN A 64 17.21 4.67 30.33
C GLN A 64 18.03 5.96 30.19
N ASP A 65 19.07 6.11 31.02
CA ASP A 65 20.02 7.22 30.91
C ASP A 65 21.05 6.92 29.81
N LEU A 66 20.61 7.03 28.56
CA LEU A 66 21.42 6.74 27.37
C LEU A 66 22.19 7.98 26.94
N GLN A 67 23.47 7.79 26.67
CA GLN A 67 24.30 8.81 26.05
C GLN A 67 23.89 9.03 24.59
N PRO A 68 24.12 10.24 24.03
CA PRO A 68 23.73 10.54 22.65
C PRO A 68 24.27 9.52 21.62
N TRP A 69 25.53 9.07 21.78
CA TRP A 69 26.13 8.07 20.89
C TRP A 69 25.48 6.69 21.01
N GLU A 70 24.99 6.31 22.19
CA GLU A 70 24.25 5.06 22.40
C GLU A 70 22.90 5.11 21.70
N CYS A 71 22.19 6.23 21.84
CA CYS A 71 20.95 6.50 21.11
C CYS A 71 21.15 6.41 19.58
N GLN A 72 22.26 6.96 19.07
CA GLN A 72 22.58 6.87 17.64
C GLN A 72 22.83 5.42 17.20
N GLN A 73 23.57 4.63 17.98
CA GLN A 73 23.80 3.22 17.65
C GLN A 73 22.51 2.41 17.68
N ILE A 74 21.64 2.64 18.68
CA ILE A 74 20.33 1.98 18.77
C ILE A 74 19.46 2.36 17.57
N ALA A 75 19.41 3.65 17.21
CA ALA A 75 18.65 4.11 16.05
C ALA A 75 19.15 3.48 14.74
N LEU A 76 20.47 3.39 14.55
CA LEU A 76 21.09 2.72 13.39
C LEU A 76 20.74 1.22 13.36
N ALA A 77 20.80 0.54 14.50
CA ALA A 77 20.44 -0.87 14.59
C ALA A 77 18.96 -1.11 14.24
N LEU A 78 18.05 -0.29 14.76
CA LEU A 78 16.62 -0.34 14.42
C LEU A 78 16.38 -0.09 12.94
N LEU A 79 17.09 0.88 12.36
CA LEU A 79 16.95 1.21 10.94
C LEU A 79 17.44 0.08 10.03
N GLN A 80 18.55 -0.59 10.38
CA GLN A 80 19.01 -1.79 9.66
C GLN A 80 17.98 -2.94 9.70
N GLN A 81 17.29 -3.13 10.84
CA GLN A 81 16.22 -4.13 10.93
C GLN A 81 15.03 -3.77 10.04
N LEU A 82 14.65 -2.49 10.00
CA LEU A 82 13.59 -2.00 9.12
C LEU A 82 13.95 -2.12 7.64
N GLU A 83 15.21 -1.85 7.26
CA GLU A 83 15.71 -2.07 5.89
C GLU A 83 15.62 -3.55 5.50
N GLY A 84 16.02 -4.45 6.40
CA GLY A 84 15.90 -5.89 6.19
C GLY A 84 14.46 -6.35 6.03
N TYR A 85 13.57 -5.88 6.89
CA TYR A 85 12.13 -6.16 6.80
C TYR A 85 11.52 -5.62 5.50
N HIS A 86 11.81 -4.37 5.14
CA HIS A 86 11.34 -3.76 3.91
C HIS A 86 11.78 -4.56 2.69
N LYS A 87 13.06 -4.96 2.64
CA LYS A 87 13.57 -5.81 1.57
C LYS A 87 12.82 -7.14 1.49
N ALA A 88 12.60 -7.83 2.60
CA ALA A 88 11.88 -9.10 2.62
C ALA A 88 10.44 -8.95 2.10
N VAL A 89 9.73 -7.89 2.53
CA VAL A 89 8.38 -7.59 2.07
C VAL A 89 8.34 -7.29 0.57
N VAL A 90 9.30 -6.49 0.07
CA VAL A 90 9.40 -6.21 -1.36
C VAL A 90 9.70 -7.48 -2.14
N ASP A 91 10.68 -8.29 -1.70
CA ASP A 91 11.06 -9.53 -2.37
C ASP A 91 9.87 -10.51 -2.46
N GLU A 92 9.10 -10.67 -1.37
CA GLU A 92 7.89 -11.51 -1.33
C GLU A 92 6.76 -11.01 -2.24
N LEU A 93 6.56 -9.69 -2.31
CA LEU A 93 5.41 -9.12 -3.00
C LEU A 93 5.70 -8.74 -4.46
N HIS A 94 6.97 -8.63 -4.88
CA HIS A 94 7.34 -8.33 -6.27
C HIS A 94 6.90 -9.43 -7.24
N ASP A 95 6.94 -10.69 -6.80
CA ASP A 95 6.53 -11.85 -7.61
C ASP A 95 5.02 -12.05 -7.63
N THR A 96 4.27 -11.26 -6.86
CA THR A 96 2.82 -11.39 -6.79
C THR A 96 2.18 -10.62 -7.96
N PRO A 97 1.43 -11.29 -8.87
CA PRO A 97 0.82 -10.65 -10.05
C PRO A 97 -0.31 -9.65 -9.71
N GLN A 98 -0.61 -9.48 -8.42
CA GLN A 98 -1.61 -8.56 -7.88
C GLN A 98 -0.99 -7.27 -7.31
N SER A 99 0.35 -7.14 -7.31
CA SER A 99 0.99 -5.91 -6.85
C SER A 99 0.55 -4.74 -7.74
N THR A 100 -0.11 -3.76 -7.14
CA THR A 100 -0.58 -2.59 -7.89
C THR A 100 0.57 -1.61 -8.10
N ALA A 101 0.53 -0.83 -9.18
CA ALA A 101 1.52 0.23 -9.42
C ALA A 101 1.60 1.24 -8.26
N ALA A 102 0.50 1.44 -7.53
CA ALA A 102 0.46 2.26 -6.33
C ALA A 102 1.26 1.64 -5.16
N GLN A 103 1.15 0.33 -4.94
CA GLN A 103 1.90 -0.37 -3.90
C GLN A 103 3.42 -0.33 -4.16
N VAL A 104 3.83 -0.54 -5.41
CA VAL A 104 5.24 -0.43 -5.82
C VAL A 104 5.77 0.99 -5.56
N ALA A 105 4.98 2.02 -5.88
CA ALA A 105 5.34 3.41 -5.61
C ALA A 105 5.47 3.69 -4.10
N CYS A 106 4.56 3.16 -3.28
CA CYS A 106 4.64 3.27 -1.82
C CYS A 106 5.92 2.61 -1.28
N TRP A 107 6.26 1.40 -1.75
CA TRP A 107 7.50 0.73 -1.32
C TRP A 107 8.74 1.52 -1.71
N ALA A 108 8.78 2.08 -2.93
CA ALA A 108 9.90 2.92 -3.35
C ALA A 108 10.07 4.14 -2.42
N ILE A 109 8.97 4.79 -2.04
CA ILE A 109 8.99 5.91 -1.09
C ILE A 109 9.50 5.46 0.29
N ASP A 110 9.06 4.31 0.78
CA ASP A 110 9.51 3.78 2.07
C ASP A 110 11.01 3.45 2.05
N GLY A 111 11.50 2.84 0.97
CA GLY A 111 12.92 2.58 0.75
C GLY A 111 13.75 3.87 0.73
N ASP A 112 13.30 4.90 0.01
CA ASP A 112 13.96 6.21 -0.03
C ASP A 112 14.03 6.86 1.35
N ARG A 113 12.95 6.76 2.14
CA ARG A 113 12.89 7.28 3.51
C ARG A 113 13.89 6.58 4.43
N LEU A 114 13.99 5.25 4.35
CA LEU A 114 14.97 4.49 5.13
C LEU A 114 16.40 4.89 4.78
N MET A 115 16.71 4.97 3.49
CA MET A 115 18.04 5.40 3.01
C MET A 115 18.36 6.84 3.42
N HIS A 116 17.39 7.73 3.39
CA HIS A 116 17.56 9.12 3.84
C HIS A 116 17.86 9.18 5.36
N CYS A 117 17.05 8.50 6.17
CA CYS A 117 17.25 8.43 7.62
C CYS A 117 18.61 7.83 7.99
N ARG A 118 19.06 6.79 7.28
CA ARG A 118 20.39 6.20 7.47
C ARG A 118 21.50 7.22 7.25
N ARG A 119 21.50 7.87 6.09
CA ARG A 119 22.52 8.87 5.74
C ARG A 119 22.53 10.03 6.74
N LEU A 120 21.36 10.48 7.18
CA LEU A 120 21.26 11.53 8.18
C LEU A 120 21.87 11.09 9.51
N LEU A 121 21.51 9.90 10.02
CA LEU A 121 22.06 9.38 11.27
C LEU A 121 23.58 9.14 11.17
N GLU A 122 24.08 8.59 10.07
CA GLU A 122 25.51 8.37 9.84
C GLU A 122 26.29 9.70 9.69
N SER A 123 25.64 10.78 9.23
CA SER A 123 26.27 12.09 9.06
C SER A 123 26.44 12.86 10.37
N ILE A 124 25.71 12.51 11.43
CA ILE A 124 25.81 13.18 12.72
C ILE A 124 27.03 12.66 13.47
N THR A 125 27.98 13.54 13.76
CA THR A 125 29.08 13.23 14.68
C THR A 125 28.66 13.65 16.09
N LEU A 126 28.43 12.67 16.97
CA LEU A 126 28.16 12.93 18.38
C LEU A 126 29.48 12.86 19.15
N ILE A 127 29.80 13.95 19.83
CA ILE A 127 31.02 14.16 20.63
C ILE A 127 30.67 13.99 22.11
#